data_AF-A0A3M1NM47-F1
#
_entry.id   AF-A0A3M1NM47-F1
#
_cell.length_a   1.000
_cell.length_b   1.000
_cell.length_c   1.000
_cell.angle_alpha   90.00
_cell.angle_beta   90.00
_cell.angle_gamma   90.00
#
_symmetry.space_group_name_H-M   'P 1'
#
loop_
_entity.id
_entity.type
_entity.pdbx_description
1 polymer ?
#
loop_
_entity_poly.entity_id
_entity_poly.type
_entity_poly.pdbx_seq_one_letter_code
_entity_poly.pdbx_strand_id
1 'polypeptide(L)'
;MMTTNRWLQRGLAVMLCIAIFLFAAAIAQESPSGQLTLELKRNLKGARYNTVYFPNNTQVKTVKQLAEANPKILVVNYYNPELKRHIGYINIHGGRGRNFVLKPDTEYMISVKNSTNITLALK
;
A
#
# COMPACT_ATOMS: atom_id res chain seq x y z
N MET A 1 -50.22 -15.64 39.21
CA MET A 1 -49.88 -16.63 38.15
C MET A 1 -49.79 -15.86 36.83
N MET A 2 -48.58 -15.54 36.37
CA MET A 2 -48.34 -14.65 35.23
C MET A 2 -47.78 -15.48 34.08
N THR A 3 -48.55 -15.68 33.02
CA THR A 3 -48.15 -16.41 31.82
C THR A 3 -47.40 -15.47 30.87
N THR A 4 -46.08 -15.59 30.80
CA THR A 4 -45.27 -14.85 29.82
C THR A 4 -45.36 -15.48 28.43
N ASN A 5 -45.65 -14.62 27.46
CA ASN A 5 -46.04 -14.96 26.10
C ASN A 5 -44.83 -15.47 25.28
N ARG A 6 -44.78 -16.77 25.00
CA ARG A 6 -43.68 -17.46 24.29
C ARG A 6 -43.45 -16.99 22.84
N TRP A 7 -44.38 -16.21 22.29
CA TRP A 7 -44.30 -15.67 20.93
C TRP A 7 -43.37 -14.46 20.79
N LEU A 8 -43.24 -13.63 21.83
CA LEU A 8 -42.36 -12.44 21.78
C LEU A 8 -40.87 -12.81 21.81
N GLN A 9 -40.50 -13.89 22.51
CA GLN A 9 -39.10 -14.33 22.61
C GLN A 9 -38.57 -14.94 21.30
N ARG A 10 -39.44 -15.53 20.48
CA ARG A 10 -39.06 -16.12 19.19
C ARG A 10 -38.82 -15.07 18.09
N GLY A 11 -39.58 -13.97 18.11
CA GLY A 11 -39.38 -12.86 17.16
C GLY A 11 -38.08 -12.09 17.39
N LEU A 12 -37.68 -11.91 18.66
CA LEU A 12 -36.45 -11.20 19.02
C LEU A 12 -35.18 -11.99 18.62
N ALA A 13 -35.22 -13.32 18.76
CA ALA A 13 -34.08 -14.19 18.43
C ALA A 13 -33.77 -14.25 16.92
N VAL A 14 -34.81 -14.19 16.07
CA VAL A 14 -34.64 -14.21 14.60
C VAL A 14 -34.11 -12.87 14.07
N MET A 15 -34.57 -11.76 14.65
CA MET A 15 -34.06 -10.41 14.29
C MET A 15 -32.59 -10.21 14.70
N LEU A 16 -32.15 -10.81 15.82
CA LEU A 16 -30.75 -10.73 16.26
C LEU A 16 -29.79 -11.48 15.32
N CYS A 17 -30.22 -12.60 14.73
CA CYS A 17 -29.40 -13.39 13.81
C CYS A 17 -29.17 -12.68 12.46
N ILE A 18 -30.15 -11.91 11.97
CA ILE A 18 -30.03 -11.17 10.71
C ILE A 18 -29.09 -9.96 10.87
N ALA A 19 -29.10 -9.31 12.04
CA ALA A 19 -28.16 -8.23 12.35
C ALA A 19 -26.71 -8.70 12.45
N ILE A 20 -26.47 -9.93 12.94
CA ILE A 20 -25.13 -10.52 13.02
C ILE A 20 -24.61 -10.91 11.63
N PHE A 21 -25.49 -11.35 10.71
CA PHE A 21 -25.09 -11.68 9.34
C PHE A 21 -24.79 -10.45 8.46
N LEU A 22 -25.39 -9.30 8.74
CA LEU A 22 -25.11 -8.06 7.99
C LEU A 22 -23.84 -7.32 8.45
N PHE A 23 -23.28 -7.66 9.62
CA PHE A 23 -22.04 -7.04 10.11
C PHE A 23 -20.77 -7.81 9.70
N ALA A 24 -20.89 -9.05 9.19
CA ALA A 24 -19.75 -9.85 8.75
C ALA A 24 -19.31 -9.58 7.30
N ALA A 25 -20.08 -8.81 6.53
CA ALA A 25 -19.75 -8.47 5.14
C ALA A 25 -18.79 -7.28 5.00
N ALA A 26 -18.37 -6.64 6.10
CA ALA A 26 -17.17 -5.82 6.12
C ALA A 26 -15.96 -6.75 6.23
N ILE A 27 -15.79 -7.62 5.23
CA ILE A 27 -14.61 -8.44 5.05
C ILE A 27 -13.47 -7.44 4.90
N ALA A 28 -12.67 -7.34 5.96
CA ALA A 28 -11.36 -6.75 5.91
C ALA A 28 -10.70 -7.28 4.64
N GLN A 29 -10.44 -6.39 3.69
CA GLN A 29 -9.61 -6.72 2.54
C GLN A 29 -8.19 -6.85 3.08
N GLU A 30 -7.92 -7.96 3.78
CA GLU A 30 -6.60 -8.37 4.19
C GLU A 30 -5.81 -8.50 2.90
N SER A 31 -4.89 -7.56 2.67
CA SER A 31 -3.89 -7.72 1.62
C SER A 31 -3.23 -9.07 1.88
N PRO A 32 -3.13 -9.97 0.88
CA PRO A 32 -2.61 -11.31 1.08
C PRO A 32 -1.30 -11.22 1.86
N SER A 33 -1.23 -11.99 2.95
CA SER A 33 -0.15 -11.99 3.93
C SER A 33 1.21 -11.88 3.24
N GLY A 34 1.91 -10.76 3.44
CA GLY A 34 3.22 -10.51 2.83
C GLY A 34 3.24 -9.54 1.66
N GLN A 35 2.21 -8.73 1.43
CA GLN A 35 2.27 -7.63 0.44
C GLN A 35 1.68 -6.32 0.97
N LEU A 36 2.39 -5.21 0.74
CA LEU A 36 1.91 -3.86 0.99
C LEU A 36 1.57 -3.18 -0.33
N THR A 37 0.30 -2.82 -0.49
CA THR A 37 -0.17 -2.09 -1.68
C THR A 37 -0.29 -0.61 -1.34
N LEU A 38 0.32 0.24 -2.17
CA LEU A 38 0.34 1.69 -1.99
C LEU A 38 -0.25 2.38 -3.20
N GLU A 39 -1.23 3.25 -2.97
CA GLU A 39 -1.81 4.08 -4.03
C GLU A 39 -0.86 5.26 -4.33
N LEU A 40 -0.38 5.33 -5.58
CA LEU A 40 0.42 6.43 -6.08
C LEU A 40 -0.39 7.25 -7.07
N LYS A 41 -0.42 8.57 -6.87
CA LYS A 41 -1.13 9.50 -7.76
C LYS A 41 -0.18 10.04 -8.82
N ARG A 42 -0.67 10.13 -10.07
CA ARG A 42 0.01 10.88 -11.12
C ARG A 42 0.09 12.34 -10.72
N ASN A 43 1.27 12.94 -10.84
CA ASN A 43 1.42 14.37 -10.68
C ASN A 43 1.77 15.05 -11.99
N LEU A 44 0.82 15.82 -12.52
CA LEU A 44 0.93 16.56 -13.77
C LEU A 44 1.57 17.95 -13.60
N LYS A 45 1.60 18.48 -12.37
CA LYS A 45 2.18 19.80 -12.07
C LYS A 45 3.51 19.68 -11.32
N GLY A 46 4.59 19.68 -12.09
CA GLY A 46 5.87 20.31 -11.75
C GLY A 46 6.84 19.59 -10.80
N ALA A 47 6.43 19.02 -9.66
CA ALA A 47 7.42 18.51 -8.70
C ALA A 47 6.88 17.63 -7.56
N ARG A 48 5.61 17.23 -7.60
CA ARG A 48 5.02 16.51 -6.45
C ARG A 48 5.25 15.01 -6.59
N TYR A 49 6.11 14.49 -5.75
CA TYR A 49 6.37 13.07 -5.61
C TYR A 49 5.37 12.46 -4.62
N ASN A 50 5.11 11.16 -4.76
CA ASN A 50 4.48 10.39 -3.69
C ASN A 50 5.59 10.04 -2.69
N THR A 51 5.42 10.42 -1.43
CA THR A 51 6.32 9.98 -0.36
C THR A 51 5.91 8.59 0.10
N VAL A 52 6.83 7.65 0.02
CA VAL A 52 6.60 6.24 0.35
C VAL A 52 7.64 5.80 1.38
N TYR A 53 7.16 5.30 2.50
CA TYR A 53 8.00 4.67 3.52
C TYR A 53 8.27 3.20 3.16
N PHE A 54 9.53 2.79 3.18
CA PHE A 54 9.93 1.40 2.95
C PHE A 54 10.22 0.71 4.29
N PRO A 55 9.36 -0.23 4.74
CA PRO A 55 9.58 -0.93 6.00
C PRO A 55 10.76 -1.92 5.91
N ASN A 56 11.40 -2.20 7.04
CA ASN A 56 12.57 -3.08 7.12
C ASN A 56 12.32 -4.51 6.59
N ASN A 57 11.09 -5.02 6.67
CA ASN A 57 10.73 -6.34 6.15
C ASN A 57 10.45 -6.38 4.63
N THR A 58 10.75 -5.32 3.89
CA THR A 58 10.62 -5.33 2.42
C THR A 58 11.59 -6.32 1.77
N GLN A 59 11.06 -7.15 0.88
CA GLN A 59 11.85 -8.07 0.05
C GLN A 59 12.51 -7.34 -1.13
N VAL A 60 12.03 -6.15 -1.49
CA VAL A 60 12.57 -5.36 -2.59
C VAL A 60 13.87 -4.69 -2.13
N LYS A 61 15.02 -5.13 -2.67
CA LYS A 61 16.34 -4.66 -2.21
C LYS A 61 16.94 -3.56 -3.07
N THR A 62 16.50 -3.41 -4.31
CA THR A 62 17.04 -2.40 -5.22
C THR A 62 15.92 -1.62 -5.90
N VAL A 63 16.21 -0.38 -6.30
CA VAL A 63 15.24 0.42 -7.07
C VAL A 63 14.93 -0.23 -8.41
N LYS A 64 15.91 -0.89 -9.03
CA LYS A 64 15.67 -1.63 -10.28
C LYS A 64 14.60 -2.71 -10.10
N GLN A 65 14.71 -3.54 -9.06
CA GLN A 65 13.68 -4.54 -8.74
C GLN A 65 12.30 -3.90 -8.49
N LEU A 66 12.26 -2.78 -7.76
CA LEU A 66 11.03 -2.04 -7.53
C LEU A 66 10.39 -1.57 -8.84
N ALA A 67 11.20 -1.01 -9.73
CA ALA A 67 10.77 -0.46 -11.01
C ALA A 67 10.39 -1.53 -12.04
N GLU A 68 11.04 -2.69 -12.01
CA GLU A 68 10.70 -3.86 -12.83
C GLU A 68 9.37 -4.47 -12.40
N ALA A 69 9.13 -4.60 -11.09
CA ALA A 69 7.84 -5.05 -10.55
C ALA A 69 6.72 -4.03 -10.78
N ASN A 70 7.06 -2.74 -10.90
CA ASN A 70 6.11 -1.64 -11.03
C ASN A 70 6.48 -0.73 -12.21
N PRO A 71 6.21 -1.15 -13.47
CA PRO A 71 6.71 -0.49 -14.68
C PRO A 71 6.17 0.92 -14.92
N LYS A 72 5.17 1.35 -14.14
CA LYS A 72 4.62 2.72 -14.19
C LYS A 72 5.44 3.74 -13.38
N ILE A 73 6.38 3.29 -12.55
CA ILE A 73 7.32 4.17 -11.84
C ILE A 73 8.24 4.83 -12.87
N LEU A 74 8.39 6.15 -12.77
CA LEU A 74 9.26 6.97 -13.62
C LEU A 74 10.52 7.41 -12.88
N VAL A 75 10.39 7.82 -11.63
CA VAL A 75 11.51 8.33 -10.82
C VAL A 75 11.36 7.82 -9.40
N VAL A 76 12.48 7.42 -8.80
CA VAL A 76 12.59 7.15 -7.36
C VAL A 76 13.78 7.94 -6.85
N ASN A 77 13.60 8.75 -5.81
CA ASN A 77 14.71 9.42 -5.16
C ASN A 77 14.56 9.44 -3.65
N TYR A 78 15.65 9.69 -2.94
CA TYR A 78 15.65 9.96 -1.50
C TYR A 78 16.70 11.02 -1.18
N TYR A 79 16.53 11.70 -0.05
CA TYR A 79 17.54 12.62 0.45
C TYR A 79 18.62 11.84 1.21
N ASN A 80 19.88 11.97 0.79
CA ASN A 80 21.01 11.40 1.52
C ASN A 80 21.65 12.49 2.41
N PRO A 81 21.55 12.36 3.76
CA PRO A 81 22.06 13.39 4.67
C PRO A 81 23.59 13.47 4.68
N GLU A 82 24.30 12.36 4.45
CA GLU A 82 25.77 12.32 4.42
C GLU A 82 26.31 13.12 3.23
N LEU A 83 25.66 12.98 2.07
CA LEU A 83 26.06 13.67 0.85
C LEU A 83 25.38 15.03 0.67
N LYS A 84 24.49 15.41 1.60
CA LYS A 84 23.66 16.63 1.56
C LYS A 84 22.95 16.85 0.22
N ARG A 85 22.47 15.77 -0.41
CA ARG A 85 21.82 15.83 -1.74
C ARG A 85 20.84 14.70 -1.96
N HIS A 86 19.92 14.88 -2.91
CA HIS A 86 19.04 13.82 -3.37
C HIS A 86 19.80 12.82 -4.26
N ILE A 87 19.58 11.53 -4.02
CA ILE A 87 20.03 10.44 -4.88
C ILE A 87 18.81 9.91 -5.62
N GLY A 88 18.85 9.93 -6.96
CA GLY A 88 17.72 9.59 -7.81
C GLY A 88 18.03 8.51 -8.84
N TYR A 89 16.98 7.79 -9.21
CA TYR A 89 16.93 6.80 -10.27
C TYR A 89 15.77 7.13 -11.21
N ILE A 90 16.02 7.05 -12.52
CA ILE A 90 15.02 7.34 -13.55
C ILE A 90 14.79 6.08 -14.39
N ASN A 91 13.53 5.65 -14.44
CA ASN A 91 13.07 4.48 -15.17
C ASN A 91 12.50 4.85 -16.55
N ILE A 92 13.31 5.45 -17.42
CA ILE A 92 12.94 5.70 -18.83
C ILE A 92 13.14 4.45 -19.69
N HIS A 93 12.57 3.29 -19.34
CA HIS A 93 12.66 2.01 -20.08
C HIS A 93 13.90 1.13 -19.73
N GLY A 94 14.08 0.77 -18.44
CA GLY A 94 15.11 -0.21 -18.03
C GLY A 94 16.25 0.33 -17.17
N GLY A 95 16.13 1.58 -16.70
CA GLY A 95 17.03 2.19 -15.72
C GLY A 95 18.18 2.99 -16.35
N ARG A 96 17.91 4.24 -16.70
CA ARG A 96 18.96 5.23 -16.97
C ARG A 96 19.15 6.06 -15.71
N GLY A 97 20.01 5.58 -14.82
CA GLY A 97 20.33 6.19 -13.51
C GLY A 97 21.19 5.24 -12.67
N ARG A 98 21.76 5.71 -11.55
CA ARG A 98 22.43 4.82 -10.61
C ARG A 98 21.37 3.92 -9.96
N ASN A 99 21.35 2.63 -10.30
CA ASN A 99 20.64 1.67 -9.47
C ASN A 99 21.27 1.70 -8.07
N PHE A 100 20.46 1.73 -7.03
CA PHE A 100 20.93 1.77 -5.66
C PHE A 100 20.10 0.83 -4.79
N VAL A 101 20.72 0.40 -3.69
CA VAL A 101 20.09 -0.41 -2.67
C VAL A 101 19.08 0.44 -1.93
N LEU A 102 17.86 -0.08 -1.80
CA LEU A 102 16.83 0.52 -0.95
C LEU A 102 17.24 0.29 0.50
N LYS A 103 17.30 1.38 1.26
CA LYS A 103 17.59 1.36 2.68
C LYS A 103 16.29 1.07 3.43
N PRO A 104 16.33 0.16 4.42
CA PRO A 104 15.18 -0.01 5.31
C PRO A 104 14.90 1.29 6.07
N ASP A 105 13.65 1.47 6.46
CA ASP A 105 13.19 2.59 7.30
C ASP A 105 13.53 3.97 6.71
N THR A 106 13.49 4.06 5.38
CA THR A 106 13.81 5.26 4.62
C THR A 106 12.61 5.70 3.78
N GLU A 107 12.38 7.01 3.73
CA GLU A 107 11.38 7.60 2.87
C GLU A 107 11.92 7.83 1.45
N TYR A 108 11.13 7.41 0.47
CA TYR A 108 11.40 7.56 -0.94
C TYR A 108 10.34 8.42 -1.61
N MET A 109 10.80 9.30 -2.49
CA MET A 109 9.98 10.14 -3.35
C MET A 109 9.81 9.46 -4.71
N ILE A 110 8.59 9.01 -5.00
CA ILE A 110 8.26 8.23 -6.20
C ILE A 110 7.34 9.03 -7.14
N SER A 111 7.73 9.11 -8.41
CA SER A 111 6.90 9.66 -9.49
C SER A 111 6.43 8.54 -10.41
N VAL A 112 5.17 8.61 -10.87
CA VAL A 112 4.53 7.61 -11.72
C VAL A 112 3.91 8.24 -12.99
N LYS A 113 3.90 7.48 -14.08
CA LYS A 113 3.35 7.92 -15.38
C LYS A 113 1.86 8.23 -15.30
N ASN A 114 1.10 7.32 -14.67
CA ASN A 114 -0.33 7.41 -14.41
C ASN A 114 -0.60 6.94 -12.98
N SER A 115 -1.72 7.38 -12.39
CA SER A 115 -2.11 6.93 -11.04
C SER A 115 -2.21 5.40 -11.03
N THR A 116 -1.65 4.77 -10.02
CA THR A 116 -1.54 3.31 -9.94
C THR A 116 -1.33 2.89 -8.52
N ASN A 117 -1.69 1.64 -8.24
CA ASN A 117 -1.18 0.96 -7.07
C ASN A 117 0.18 0.37 -7.39
N ILE A 118 1.10 0.45 -6.44
CA ILE A 118 2.34 -0.34 -6.44
C ILE A 118 2.27 -1.40 -5.35
N THR A 119 2.92 -2.53 -5.59
CA THR A 119 2.98 -3.62 -4.63
C THR A 119 4.41 -3.80 -4.15
N LEU A 120 4.56 -3.87 -2.83
CA LEU A 120 5.79 -4.20 -2.14
C LEU A 120 5.64 -5.59 -1.53
N ALA A 121 6.49 -6.52 -1.95
CA ALA A 121 6.59 -7.82 -1.27
C ALA A 121 7.25 -7.63 0.10
N LEU A 122 6.60 -8.12 1.15
CA LEU A 122 7.09 -8.16 2.54
C LEU A 122 7.42 -9.60 2.91
N LYS A 123 8.42 -9.79 3.77
CA LYS A 123 8.80 -11.08 4.34
C LYS A 123 8.11 -11.33 5.67
#